data_AF-A0A7J4U957-F1
#
_entry.id   AF-A0A7J4U957-F1
#
_cell.length_a   1.000
_cell.length_b   1.000
_cell.length_c   1.000
_cell.angle_alpha   90.00
_cell.angle_beta   90.00
_cell.angle_gamma   90.00
#
_symmetry.space_group_name_H-M   'P 1'
#
loop_
_entity.id
_entity.type
_entity.pdbx_description
1 polymer ?
#
loop_
_entity_poly.entity_id
_entity_poly.type
_entity_poly.pdbx_seq_one_letter_code
_entity_poly.pdbx_strand_id
1 'polypeptide(L)'
;IFKKSGYLTNQNLHGFEEAELGYRLIREGWGLKSLNIPGVKHYGHQENPYLILVKKWKRKYLNSQGELIKIFLSEKRIDLIIKNIRVSLLVILFWILLILSIVFNVAIVYIIINLIILAIYFFGKNIKQIPYKLFSWHIATLGLISGLLSTQIDPKSRIKYKIIKENEK
;
A
#
# COMPACT_ATOMS: atom_id res chain seq x y z
N ILE A 1 14.31 -23.97 -2.96
CA ILE A 1 13.68 -22.68 -3.36
C ILE A 1 14.04 -21.58 -2.36
N PHE A 2 13.56 -21.64 -1.11
CA PHE A 2 13.74 -20.56 -0.12
C PHE A 2 15.18 -20.26 0.32
N LYS A 3 16.11 -21.24 0.30
CA LYS A 3 17.53 -20.98 0.56
C LYS A 3 18.20 -20.10 -0.52
N LYS A 4 17.72 -20.14 -1.77
CA LYS A 4 18.26 -19.32 -2.87
C LYS A 4 17.73 -17.88 -2.83
N SER A 5 16.47 -17.67 -2.42
CA SER A 5 15.86 -16.34 -2.34
C SER A 5 16.34 -15.50 -1.14
N GLY A 6 17.22 -16.04 -0.29
CA GLY A 6 17.86 -15.34 0.84
C GLY A 6 17.02 -15.31 2.13
N TYR A 7 15.76 -14.90 2.04
CA TYR A 7 14.81 -14.85 3.17
C TYR A 7 13.40 -15.20 2.70
N LEU A 8 12.51 -15.57 3.63
CA LEU A 8 11.12 -15.92 3.30
C LEU A 8 10.26 -14.66 3.16
N THR A 9 10.19 -13.85 4.21
CA THR A 9 9.45 -12.58 4.25
C THR A 9 10.38 -11.43 4.64
N ASN A 10 10.09 -10.24 4.13
CA ASN A 10 10.80 -9.02 4.49
C ASN A 10 10.14 -8.41 5.73
N GLN A 11 10.83 -8.40 6.86
CA GLN A 11 10.30 -7.88 8.13
C GLN A 11 9.96 -6.38 8.12
N ASN A 12 10.38 -5.63 7.09
CA ASN A 12 9.99 -4.23 6.95
C ASN A 12 8.58 -4.05 6.36
N LEU A 13 8.04 -5.09 5.71
CA LEU A 13 6.77 -5.01 5.02
C LEU A 13 5.62 -5.33 5.98
N HIS A 14 4.71 -4.37 6.16
CA HIS A 14 3.45 -4.61 6.88
C HIS A 14 2.36 -5.22 5.98
N GLY A 15 2.66 -5.40 4.70
CA GLY A 15 1.79 -5.97 3.67
C GLY A 15 2.58 -6.14 2.38
N PHE A 16 1.99 -6.78 1.37
CA PHE A 16 2.68 -7.13 0.11
C PHE A 16 3.86 -8.10 0.26
N GLU A 17 3.99 -8.80 1.39
CA GLU A 17 5.06 -9.80 1.61
C GLU A 17 5.05 -10.89 0.53
N GLU A 18 3.87 -11.42 0.20
CA GLU A 18 3.70 -12.43 -0.86
C GLU A 18 4.03 -11.89 -2.25
N ALA A 19 3.70 -10.62 -2.51
CA ALA A 19 3.98 -9.97 -3.79
C ALA A 19 5.49 -9.73 -3.96
N GLU A 20 6.18 -9.29 -2.89
CA GLU A 20 7.63 -9.13 -2.85
C GLU A 20 8.34 -10.48 -3.05
N LEU A 21 7.90 -11.53 -2.35
CA LEU A 21 8.43 -12.88 -2.52
C LEU A 21 8.21 -13.41 -3.94
N GLY A 22 6.99 -13.28 -4.46
CA GLY A 22 6.65 -13.70 -5.82
C GLY A 22 7.55 -13.01 -6.85
N TYR A 23 7.80 -11.72 -6.68
CA TYR A 23 8.73 -10.99 -7.51
C TYR A 23 10.16 -11.52 -7.42
N ARG A 24 10.69 -11.75 -6.21
CA ARG A 24 12.03 -12.34 -6.04
C ARG A 24 12.14 -13.70 -6.71
N LEU A 25 11.11 -14.54 -6.61
CA LEU A 25 11.09 -15.85 -7.27
C LEU A 25 11.12 -15.71 -8.80
N ILE A 26 10.32 -14.83 -9.38
CA ILE A 26 10.34 -14.57 -10.83
C ILE A 26 11.73 -14.10 -11.28
N ARG A 27 12.36 -13.21 -10.50
CA ARG A 27 13.72 -12.72 -10.78
C ARG A 27 14.77 -13.83 -10.78
N GLU A 28 14.60 -14.82 -9.90
CA GLU A 28 15.45 -16.02 -9.83
C GLU A 28 15.12 -17.07 -10.93
N GLY A 29 14.26 -16.71 -11.90
CA GLY A 29 13.90 -17.57 -13.03
C GLY A 29 12.76 -18.55 -12.74
N TRP A 30 12.05 -18.41 -11.62
CA TRP A 30 10.92 -19.28 -11.30
C TRP A 30 9.63 -18.78 -11.96
N GLY A 31 8.86 -19.70 -12.55
CA GLY A 31 7.50 -19.42 -12.99
C GLY A 31 6.51 -19.46 -11.84
N LEU A 32 5.57 -18.50 -11.80
CA LEU A 32 4.40 -18.55 -10.92
C LEU A 32 3.18 -18.98 -11.72
N LYS A 33 2.54 -20.09 -11.30
CA LYS A 33 1.31 -20.59 -11.91
C LYS A 33 0.18 -20.55 -10.90
N SER A 34 -0.91 -19.87 -11.25
CA SER A 34 -2.14 -19.94 -10.46
C SER A 34 -2.76 -21.33 -10.64
N LEU A 35 -3.10 -21.97 -9.52
CA LEU A 35 -3.84 -23.21 -9.53
C LEU A 35 -5.34 -22.89 -9.62
N ASN A 36 -6.03 -23.41 -10.63
CA ASN A 36 -7.48 -23.21 -10.81
C ASN A 36 -8.31 -24.12 -9.90
N ILE A 37 -7.91 -24.24 -8.63
CA ILE A 37 -8.63 -24.98 -7.60
C ILE A 37 -8.75 -24.06 -6.38
N PRO A 38 -9.92 -24.05 -5.70
CA PRO A 38 -10.12 -23.23 -4.52
C PRO A 38 -9.23 -23.74 -3.38
N GLY A 39 -8.14 -23.01 -3.09
CA GLY A 39 -7.23 -23.36 -2.00
C GLY A 39 -7.78 -22.97 -0.63
N VAL A 40 -8.27 -21.73 -0.48
CA VAL A 40 -8.81 -21.18 0.78
C VAL A 40 -9.98 -20.25 0.48
N LYS A 41 -11.03 -20.29 1.30
CA LYS A 41 -12.13 -19.31 1.28
C LYS A 41 -11.81 -18.16 2.23
N HIS A 42 -11.59 -16.96 1.71
CA HIS A 42 -11.40 -15.76 2.51
C HIS A 42 -12.75 -15.09 2.76
N TYR A 43 -13.17 -15.02 4.03
CA TYR A 43 -14.36 -14.27 4.43
C TYR A 43 -13.95 -12.83 4.74
N GLY A 44 -14.49 -11.88 3.98
CA GLY A 44 -14.30 -10.46 4.24
C GLY A 44 -14.83 -10.09 5.63
N HIS A 45 -14.19 -9.11 6.28
CA HIS A 45 -14.66 -8.60 7.56
C HIS A 45 -15.99 -7.85 7.34
N GLN A 46 -17.05 -8.22 8.07
CA GLN A 46 -18.35 -7.52 8.06
C GLN A 46 -18.34 -6.21 8.88
N GLU A 47 -17.15 -5.74 9.29
CA GLU A 47 -17.00 -4.57 10.13
C GLU A 47 -17.20 -3.26 9.36
N ASN A 48 -17.52 -2.20 10.09
CA ASN A 48 -17.61 -0.85 9.54
C ASN A 48 -16.32 -0.48 8.76
N PRO A 49 -16.43 -0.07 7.48
CA PRO A 49 -15.28 0.26 6.62
C PRO A 49 -14.33 1.30 7.20
N TYR A 50 -14.85 2.27 7.96
CA TYR A 50 -14.04 3.30 8.62
C TYR A 50 -13.23 2.73 9.79
N LEU A 51 -13.82 1.82 10.58
CA LEU A 51 -13.10 1.15 11.66
C LEU A 51 -11.97 0.26 11.12
N ILE A 52 -12.21 -0.44 10.01
CA ILE A 52 -11.18 -1.21 9.32
C ILE A 52 -10.04 -0.29 8.88
N LEU A 53 -10.34 0.89 8.34
CA LEU A 53 -9.33 1.85 7.90
C LEU A 53 -8.47 2.35 9.07
N VAL A 54 -9.09 2.69 10.21
CA VAL A 54 -8.38 3.07 11.44
C VAL A 54 -7.52 1.92 11.95
N LYS A 55 -8.01 0.68 11.95
CA LYS A 55 -7.23 -0.51 12.34
C LYS A 55 -6.01 -0.68 11.42
N LYS A 56 -6.18 -0.54 10.10
CA LYS A 56 -5.08 -0.62 9.13
C LYS A 56 -4.04 0.49 9.34
N TRP A 57 -4.48 1.71 9.65
CA TRP A 57 -3.58 2.81 10.01
C TRP A 57 -2.78 2.49 11.27
N LYS A 58 -3.45 2.12 12.36
CA LYS A 58 -2.79 1.78 13.64
C LYS A 58 -1.78 0.64 13.51
N ARG A 59 -2.07 -0.36 12.66
CA ARG A 59 -1.20 -1.50 12.38
C ARG A 59 -0.14 -1.21 11.30
N LYS A 60 -0.03 0.03 10.81
CA LYS A 60 0.88 0.43 9.73
C LYS A 60 0.68 -0.33 8.41
N TYR A 61 -0.44 -1.04 8.25
CA TYR A 61 -0.75 -1.77 7.01
C TYR A 61 -0.86 -0.83 5.81
N LEU A 62 -1.25 0.42 6.02
CA LEU A 62 -1.31 1.44 4.96
C LEU A 62 0.08 1.94 4.53
N ASN A 63 1.13 1.68 5.33
CA ASN A 63 2.51 2.02 5.00
C ASN A 63 3.14 1.05 4.00
N SER A 64 2.56 -0.14 3.88
CA SER A 64 3.09 -1.23 3.05
C SER A 64 3.37 -0.83 1.60
N GLN A 65 2.58 0.07 1.00
CA GLN A 65 2.84 0.59 -0.34
C GLN A 65 4.15 1.39 -0.42
N GLY A 66 4.39 2.28 0.55
CA GLY A 66 5.61 3.08 0.63
C GLY A 66 6.84 2.23 0.93
N GLU A 67 6.71 1.26 1.84
CA GLU A 67 7.76 0.32 2.19
C GLU A 67 8.19 -0.50 0.97
N LEU A 68 7.20 -0.99 0.20
CA LEU A 68 7.41 -1.75 -1.03
C LEU A 68 8.10 -0.89 -2.12
N ILE A 69 7.70 0.38 -2.28
CA ILE A 69 8.36 1.30 -3.22
C ILE A 69 9.85 1.39 -2.90
N LYS A 70 10.19 1.57 -1.63
CA LYS A 70 11.58 1.77 -1.21
C LYS A 70 12.46 0.53 -1.45
N ILE A 71 11.88 -0.67 -1.30
CA ILE A 71 12.54 -1.93 -1.69
C ILE A 71 12.80 -1.94 -3.20
N PHE A 72 11.77 -1.76 -4.02
CA PHE A 72 11.91 -1.89 -5.48
C PHE A 72 12.63 -0.73 -6.17
N LEU A 73 12.66 0.46 -5.56
CA LEU A 73 13.45 1.59 -6.03
C LEU A 73 14.94 1.26 -5.97
N SER A 74 15.37 0.58 -4.90
CA SER A 74 16.74 0.06 -4.77
C SER A 74 17.09 -0.96 -5.85
N GLU A 75 16.08 -1.62 -6.43
CA GLU A 75 16.22 -2.63 -7.48
C GLU A 75 15.93 -2.11 -8.90
N LYS A 76 15.68 -0.79 -9.07
CA LYS A 76 15.38 -0.12 -10.35
C LYS A 76 14.16 -0.66 -11.11
N ARG A 77 13.13 -1.19 -10.42
CA ARG A 77 11.96 -1.82 -11.07
C ARG A 77 10.65 -1.15 -10.64
N ILE A 78 10.28 -0.11 -11.39
CA ILE A 78 9.22 0.84 -11.06
C ILE A 78 7.85 0.48 -11.70
N ASP A 79 7.86 -0.39 -12.70
CA ASP A 79 6.69 -0.80 -13.49
C ASP A 79 5.57 -1.46 -12.65
N LEU A 80 5.94 -2.42 -11.78
CA LEU A 80 5.00 -3.10 -10.90
C LEU A 80 4.45 -2.20 -9.79
N ILE A 81 5.20 -1.16 -9.43
CA ILE A 81 4.84 -0.20 -8.39
C ILE A 81 3.79 0.78 -8.90
N ILE A 82 4.02 1.36 -10.10
CA ILE A 82 3.21 2.47 -10.61
C ILE A 82 1.73 2.11 -10.62
N LYS A 83 1.37 0.90 -11.04
CA LYS A 83 -0.04 0.47 -11.11
C LYS A 83 -0.75 0.50 -9.75
N ASN A 84 -0.03 0.18 -8.68
CA ASN A 84 -0.59 0.10 -7.33
C ASN A 84 -0.69 1.46 -6.64
N ILE A 85 0.11 2.46 -7.07
CA ILE A 85 0.18 3.78 -6.44
C ILE A 85 -0.47 4.90 -7.25
N ARG A 86 -1.05 4.61 -8.43
CA ARG A 86 -1.62 5.62 -9.34
C ARG A 86 -2.58 6.57 -8.63
N VAL A 87 -3.47 6.02 -7.80
CA VAL A 87 -4.45 6.81 -7.05
C VAL A 87 -3.75 7.72 -6.04
N SER A 88 -2.79 7.20 -5.29
CA SER A 88 -2.01 7.99 -4.33
C SER A 88 -1.20 9.10 -5.01
N LEU A 89 -0.65 8.85 -6.21
CA LEU A 89 0.03 9.88 -7.01
C LEU A 89 -0.92 11.00 -7.44
N LEU A 90 -2.15 10.65 -7.85
CA LEU A 90 -3.17 11.65 -8.19
C LEU A 90 -3.58 12.50 -6.97
N VAL A 91 -3.66 11.88 -5.79
CA VAL A 91 -3.94 12.60 -4.54
C VAL A 91 -2.78 13.53 -4.15
N ILE A 92 -1.52 13.09 -4.31
CA ILE A 92 -0.36 13.96 -4.07
C ILE A 92 -0.36 15.14 -5.04
N LEU A 93 -0.60 14.89 -6.33
CA LEU A 93 -0.72 15.95 -7.35
C LEU A 93 -1.83 16.93 -6.98
N PHE A 94 -2.98 16.42 -6.53
CA PHE A 94 -4.08 17.23 -6.04
C PHE A 94 -3.67 18.11 -4.85
N TRP A 95 -2.95 17.59 -3.86
CA TRP A 95 -2.44 18.40 -2.73
C TRP A 95 -1.46 19.48 -3.17
N ILE A 96 -0.55 19.16 -4.10
CA ILE A 96 0.41 20.14 -4.64
C ILE A 96 -0.33 21.27 -5.35
N LEU A 97 -1.27 20.93 -6.23
CA LEU A 97 -2.09 21.94 -6.93
C LEU A 97 -2.87 22.80 -5.94
N LEU A 98 -3.47 22.19 -4.92
CA LEU A 98 -4.21 22.91 -3.88
C LEU A 98 -3.31 23.91 -3.15
N ILE A 99 -2.11 23.50 -2.74
CA ILE A 99 -1.14 24.40 -2.09
C ILE A 99 -0.75 25.54 -3.04
N LEU A 100 -0.42 25.24 -4.30
CA LEU A 100 -0.09 26.26 -5.30
C LEU A 100 -1.24 27.23 -5.54
N SER A 101 -2.49 26.76 -5.57
CA SER A 101 -3.68 27.61 -5.69
C SER A 101 -3.75 28.67 -4.61
N ILE A 102 -3.47 28.27 -3.36
CA ILE A 102 -3.56 29.14 -2.20
C ILE A 102 -2.44 30.18 -2.26
N VAL A 103 -1.22 29.73 -2.59
CA VAL A 103 -0.03 30.59 -2.67
C VAL A 103 -0.14 31.63 -3.79
N PHE A 104 -0.66 31.24 -4.95
CA PHE A 104 -0.70 32.09 -6.16
C PHE A 104 -2.09 32.70 -6.45
N ASN A 105 -3.09 32.47 -5.59
CA ASN A 105 -4.48 32.91 -5.76
C ASN A 105 -5.06 32.62 -7.16
N VAL A 106 -4.83 31.42 -7.66
CA VAL A 106 -5.20 31.04 -9.03
C VAL A 106 -6.58 30.39 -9.05
N ALA A 107 -7.59 31.14 -9.54
CA ALA A 107 -8.97 30.68 -9.66
C ALA A 107 -9.13 29.38 -10.48
N ILE A 108 -8.20 29.09 -11.39
CA ILE A 108 -8.20 27.86 -12.21
C ILE A 108 -8.08 26.60 -11.37
N VAL A 109 -7.38 26.65 -10.24
CA VAL A 109 -7.24 25.46 -9.39
C VAL A 109 -8.52 25.20 -8.59
N TYR A 110 -9.24 26.24 -8.19
CA TYR A 110 -10.57 26.09 -7.58
C TYR A 110 -11.54 25.34 -8.52
N ILE A 111 -11.49 25.65 -9.82
CA ILE A 111 -12.28 24.96 -10.84
C ILE A 111 -11.85 23.49 -10.96
N ILE A 112 -10.54 23.21 -10.96
CA ILE A 112 -10.01 21.84 -11.02
C ILE A 112 -10.44 21.02 -9.79
N ILE A 113 -10.42 21.60 -8.59
CA ILE A 113 -10.87 20.93 -7.35
C ILE A 113 -12.34 20.52 -7.48
N ASN A 114 -13.20 21.43 -7.94
CA ASN A 114 -14.63 21.14 -8.13
C ASN A 114 -14.86 20.08 -9.22
N LEU A 115 -14.11 20.14 -10.34
CA LEU A 115 -14.20 19.14 -11.41
C LEU A 115 -13.75 17.75 -10.94
N ILE A 116 -12.74 17.65 -10.10
CA ILE A 116 -12.29 16.37 -9.54
C ILE A 116 -13.35 15.77 -8.62
N ILE A 117 -13.94 16.58 -7.73
CA ILE A 117 -15.03 16.14 -6.85
C ILE A 117 -16.23 15.67 -7.69
N LEU A 118 -16.57 16.42 -8.74
CA LEU A 118 -17.66 16.11 -9.66
C LEU A 118 -17.40 14.81 -10.45
N ALA A 119 -16.18 14.61 -10.95
CA ALA A 119 -15.80 13.39 -11.65
C ALA A 119 -15.91 12.17 -10.72
N ILE A 120 -15.44 12.27 -9.48
CA ILE A 120 -15.56 11.18 -8.50
C ILE A 120 -17.02 10.89 -8.16
N TYR A 121 -17.87 11.93 -8.15
CA TYR A 121 -19.31 11.80 -7.98
C TYR A 121 -19.97 11.03 -9.14
N PHE A 122 -19.68 11.41 -10.39
CA PHE A 122 -20.29 10.78 -11.57
C PHE A 122 -19.75 9.37 -11.87
N PHE A 123 -18.46 9.13 -11.66
CA PHE A 123 -17.86 7.80 -11.89
C PHE A 123 -18.08 6.83 -10.71
N GLY A 124 -18.67 7.30 -9.61
CA GLY A 124 -19.00 6.48 -8.46
C GLY A 124 -20.31 5.72 -8.65
N LYS A 125 -20.24 4.40 -8.88
CA LYS A 125 -21.43 3.51 -8.96
C LYS A 125 -22.36 3.55 -7.73
N ASN A 126 -21.89 4.06 -6.59
CA ASN A 126 -22.65 4.20 -5.35
C ASN A 126 -22.29 5.51 -4.64
N ILE A 127 -23.21 6.48 -4.65
CA ILE A 127 -23.00 7.81 -4.09
C ILE A 127 -22.65 7.74 -2.60
N LYS A 128 -23.29 6.83 -1.84
CA LYS A 128 -23.04 6.61 -0.41
C LYS A 128 -21.59 6.18 -0.11
N GLN A 129 -20.87 5.63 -1.08
CA GLN A 129 -19.48 5.17 -0.90
C GLN A 129 -18.44 6.22 -1.28
N ILE A 130 -18.83 7.30 -1.96
CA ILE A 130 -17.93 8.39 -2.36
C ILE A 130 -17.15 8.98 -1.16
N PRO A 131 -17.80 9.38 -0.04
CA PRO A 131 -17.07 10.01 1.07
C PRO A 131 -16.05 9.04 1.68
N TYR A 132 -16.41 7.77 1.83
CA TYR A 132 -15.47 6.75 2.28
C TYR A 132 -14.29 6.57 1.32
N LYS A 133 -14.54 6.49 0.01
CA LYS A 133 -13.48 6.33 -0.99
C LYS A 133 -12.50 7.49 -0.96
N LEU A 134 -13.01 8.72 -1.00
CA LEU A 134 -12.20 9.94 -0.92
C LEU A 134 -11.32 9.92 0.33
N PHE A 135 -11.92 9.67 1.49
CA PHE A 135 -11.20 9.62 2.76
C PHE A 135 -10.15 8.49 2.77
N SER A 136 -10.50 7.32 2.25
CA SER A 136 -9.59 6.18 2.17
C SER A 136 -8.37 6.44 1.28
N TRP A 137 -8.53 7.18 0.17
CA TRP A 137 -7.41 7.55 -0.70
C TRP A 137 -6.46 8.52 -0.04
N HIS A 138 -6.97 9.50 0.71
CA HIS A 138 -6.15 10.44 1.46
C HIS A 138 -5.34 9.73 2.55
N ILE A 139 -5.99 8.87 3.34
CA ILE A 139 -5.30 8.10 4.38
C ILE A 139 -4.31 7.11 3.76
N ALA A 140 -4.65 6.42 2.67
CA ALA A 140 -3.72 5.54 1.98
C ALA A 140 -2.50 6.30 1.45
N THR A 141 -2.70 7.53 0.96
CA THR A 141 -1.60 8.40 0.50
C THR A 141 -0.70 8.82 1.65
N LEU A 142 -1.27 9.18 2.82
CA LEU A 142 -0.49 9.43 4.03
C LEU A 142 0.30 8.18 4.46
N GLY A 143 -0.31 7.00 4.36
CA GLY A 143 0.36 5.73 4.65
C GLY A 143 1.54 5.51 3.70
N LEU A 144 1.36 5.71 2.40
CA LEU A 144 2.42 5.62 1.39
C LEU A 144 3.58 6.56 1.75
N ILE A 145 3.31 7.83 2.06
CA ILE A 145 4.36 8.79 2.44
C ILE A 145 5.07 8.31 3.72
N SER A 146 4.32 7.85 4.73
CA SER A 146 4.88 7.33 5.97
C SER A 146 5.77 6.10 5.74
N GLY A 147 5.38 5.18 4.86
CA GLY A 147 6.18 4.00 4.51
C GLY A 147 7.41 4.31 3.65
N LEU A 148 7.38 5.37 2.85
CA LEU A 148 8.58 5.85 2.15
C LEU A 148 9.62 6.40 3.14
N LEU A 149 9.13 7.14 4.14
CA LEU A 149 9.96 7.76 5.17
C LEU A 149 10.40 6.76 6.27
N SER A 150 9.78 5.59 6.36
CA SER A 150 10.15 4.59 7.38
C SER A 150 11.53 4.01 7.14
N THR A 151 12.29 3.83 8.23
CA THR A 151 13.61 3.19 8.20
C THR A 151 13.48 1.73 7.78
N GLN A 152 14.37 1.27 6.89
CA GLN A 152 14.48 -0.14 6.52
C GLN A 152 15.62 -0.79 7.28
N ILE A 153 15.35 -1.99 7.79
CA ILE A 153 16.30 -2.89 8.45
C ILE A 153 16.70 -3.97 7.45
N ASP A 154 17.91 -4.52 7.54
CA ASP A 154 18.30 -5.66 6.69
C ASP A 154 17.27 -6.81 6.80
N PRO A 155 16.64 -7.24 5.69
CA PRO A 155 15.69 -8.35 5.68
C PRO A 155 16.29 -9.69 6.15
N LYS A 156 17.61 -9.85 6.08
CA LYS A 156 18.32 -11.06 6.55
C LYS A 156 18.66 -11.04 8.03
N SER A 157 18.47 -9.91 8.70
CA SER A 157 18.76 -9.80 10.13
C SER A 157 17.78 -10.65 10.96
N ARG A 158 18.23 -11.09 12.14
CA ARG A 158 17.44 -11.97 13.01
C ARG A 158 16.18 -11.25 13.49
N ILE A 159 15.02 -11.88 13.29
CA ILE A 159 13.74 -11.39 13.79
C ILE A 159 13.78 -11.43 15.33
N LYS A 160 13.41 -10.32 15.96
CA LYS A 160 13.24 -10.27 17.42
C LYS A 160 12.03 -11.12 17.80
N TYR A 161 12.25 -12.13 18.64
CA TYR A 161 11.19 -12.98 19.17
C TYR A 161 11.23 -12.93 20.71
N LYS A 162 10.07 -13.10 21.33
CA LYS A 162 9.93 -13.28 22.77
C LYS A 162 9.34 -14.66 23.00
N ILE A 163 10.07 -15.53 23.70
CA ILE A 163 9.54 -16.83 24.12
C ILE A 163 8.54 -16.56 25.26
N ILE A 164 7.27 -16.88 25.04
CA ILE A 164 6.20 -16.61 26.03
C ILE A 164 6.10 -17.76 27.03
N LYS A 165 6.50 -18.98 26.64
CA LYS A 165 6.67 -20.13 27.53
C LYS A 165 7.58 -21.15 26.85
N GLU A 166 8.68 -21.49 27.48
CA GLU A 166 9.52 -22.62 27.06
C GLU A 166 9.00 -23.83 27.82
N ASN A 167 8.48 -24.85 27.12
CA ASN A 167 8.12 -26.09 27.78
C ASN A 167 9.44 -26.79 28.13
N GLU A 168 9.84 -26.70 29.40
CA GLU A 168 10.88 -27.54 29.98
C GLU A 168 10.50 -29.01 29.72
N LYS A 169 11.42 -29.74 29.07
CA LYS A 169 11.35 -31.19 28.90
C LYS A 169 12.05 -31.86 30.06
#